data_AF-M6FTS2-F1
#
_entry.id   AF-M6FTS2-F1
#
_cell.length_a   1.000
_cell.length_b   1.000
_cell.length_c   1.000
_cell.angle_alpha   90.00
_cell.angle_beta   90.00
_cell.angle_gamma   90.00
#
_symmetry.space_group_name_H-M   'P 1'
#
loop_
_entity.id
_entity.type
_entity.pdbx_description
1 polymer ?
#
loop_
_entity_poly.entity_id
_entity_poly.type
_entity_poly.pdbx_seq_one_letter_code
_entity_poly.pdbx_strand_id
1 'polypeptide(L)'
;MINLRISYYGVIAVFLFGIFSVIQAQTLDQNQYQKIKAVLTQTGHIEKETLVREIYAINSNPQEYLIAISKDPDLRVYALSQINELIADFGGNSAMNYLESTIANENAHPSIRSSAAFSYGKTFYFSDRIRTENFLNRYSANDQIGVSIRNTLKGLRAGKINSIRFSERLKKENLNRIQNKNLKKTDSSN
;
A
#
# COMPACT_ATOMS: atom_id res chain seq x y z
N MET A 1 -17.99 56.97 -17.97
CA MET A 1 -19.07 55.96 -17.82
C MET A 1 -18.72 54.78 -18.71
N ILE A 2 -18.33 53.64 -18.13
CA ILE A 2 -18.08 52.38 -18.86
C ILE A 2 -19.18 51.41 -18.42
N ASN A 3 -20.05 51.04 -19.35
CA ASN A 3 -21.12 50.07 -19.13
C ASN A 3 -20.56 48.65 -19.30
N LEU A 4 -20.30 47.96 -18.20
CA LEU A 4 -19.94 46.55 -18.19
C LEU A 4 -21.22 45.70 -18.26
N ARG A 5 -21.57 45.18 -19.44
CA ARG A 5 -22.67 44.22 -19.60
C ARG A 5 -22.20 42.83 -19.14
N ILE A 6 -22.57 42.44 -17.93
CA ILE A 6 -22.35 41.09 -17.40
C ILE A 6 -23.36 40.14 -18.07
N SER A 7 -22.85 39.19 -18.86
CA SER A 7 -23.65 38.16 -19.51
C SER A 7 -24.07 37.10 -18.48
N TYR A 8 -25.38 36.97 -18.23
CA TYR A 8 -25.97 36.02 -17.29
C TYR A 8 -25.77 34.54 -17.66
N TYR A 9 -25.33 34.25 -18.89
CA TYR A 9 -25.09 32.88 -19.36
C TYR A 9 -23.76 32.28 -18.85
N GLY A 10 -22.81 33.10 -18.38
CA GLY A 10 -21.56 32.62 -17.79
C GLY A 10 -21.70 32.11 -16.36
N VAL A 11 -22.72 32.58 -15.62
CA VAL A 11 -22.90 32.23 -14.19
C VAL A 11 -23.57 30.87 -14.03
N ILE A 12 -24.38 30.44 -15.00
CA ILE A 12 -25.11 29.16 -14.96
C ILE A 12 -24.20 27.98 -15.29
N ALA A 13 -23.19 28.16 -16.17
CA ALA A 13 -22.24 27.11 -16.52
C ALA A 13 -21.31 26.72 -15.36
N VAL A 14 -20.98 27.66 -14.48
CA VAL A 14 -20.14 27.40 -13.29
C VAL A 14 -20.93 26.67 -12.19
N PHE A 15 -22.25 26.88 -12.11
CA PHE A 15 -23.10 26.22 -11.12
C PHE A 15 -23.42 24.75 -11.46
N LEU A 16 -23.40 24.37 -12.75
CA LEU A 16 -23.68 22.99 -13.18
C LEU A 16 -22.49 22.03 -13.07
N PHE A 17 -21.27 22.53 -12.85
CA PHE A 17 -20.07 21.68 -12.67
C PHE A 17 -19.73 21.42 -11.19
N GLY A 18 -20.50 21.97 -10.25
CA GLY A 18 -20.22 21.92 -8.81
C GLY A 18 -20.88 20.78 -8.03
N ILE A 19 -21.56 19.85 -8.71
CA ILE A 19 -22.27 18.75 -8.06
C ILE A 19 -21.79 17.40 -8.60
N PHE A 20 -21.50 16.50 -7.67
CA PHE A 20 -21.02 15.11 -7.82
C PHE A 20 -19.51 15.00 -8.10
N SER A 21 -18.66 14.97 -7.07
CA SER A 21 -18.57 13.78 -6.22
C SER A 21 -18.01 14.14 -4.84
N VAL A 22 -18.88 14.43 -3.87
CA VAL A 22 -18.55 14.14 -2.47
C VAL A 22 -18.64 12.61 -2.38
N ILE A 23 -17.56 11.93 -2.74
CA ILE A 23 -17.36 10.55 -2.32
C ILE A 23 -17.43 10.64 -0.80
N GLN A 24 -18.52 10.13 -0.21
CA GLN A 24 -18.59 9.97 1.23
C GLN A 24 -17.42 9.05 1.59
N ALA A 25 -16.32 9.65 2.06
CA ALA A 25 -15.24 8.92 2.68
C ALA A 25 -15.90 8.20 3.85
N GLN A 26 -16.11 6.89 3.69
CA GLN A 26 -16.65 6.07 4.75
C GLN A 26 -15.69 6.25 5.93
N THR A 27 -16.18 6.88 7.00
CA THR A 27 -15.35 7.21 8.15
C THR A 27 -14.81 5.89 8.70
N LEU A 28 -13.49 5.77 8.79
CA LEU A 28 -12.83 4.59 9.34
C LEU A 28 -13.36 4.30 10.76
N ASP A 29 -13.55 3.03 11.09
CA ASP A 29 -13.98 2.65 12.43
C ASP A 29 -12.86 3.00 13.44
N GLN A 30 -13.17 3.89 14.37
CA GLN A 30 -12.16 4.44 15.27
C GLN A 30 -11.56 3.36 16.19
N ASN A 31 -12.32 2.33 16.56
CA ASN A 31 -11.83 1.24 17.41
C ASN A 31 -10.80 0.38 16.65
N GLN A 32 -11.10 0.01 15.40
CA GLN A 32 -10.17 -0.69 14.52
C GLN A 32 -8.92 0.15 14.25
N TYR A 33 -9.07 1.45 13.99
CA TYR A 33 -7.95 2.38 13.81
C TYR A 33 -6.99 2.34 15.01
N GLN A 34 -7.52 2.51 16.23
CA GLN A 34 -6.69 2.53 17.43
C GLN A 34 -6.02 1.18 17.71
N LYS A 35 -6.72 0.07 17.47
CA LYS A 35 -6.14 -1.28 17.61
C LYS A 35 -4.99 -1.52 16.63
N ILE A 36 -5.18 -1.16 15.35
CA ILE A 36 -4.13 -1.31 14.33
C ILE A 36 -2.95 -0.40 14.67
N LYS A 37 -3.20 0.86 15.08
CA LYS A 37 -2.15 1.79 15.50
C LYS A 37 -1.36 1.23 16.70
N ALA A 38 -2.04 0.67 17.70
CA ALA A 38 -1.38 0.06 18.85
C ALA A 38 -0.43 -1.06 18.44
N VAL A 39 -0.86 -1.98 17.56
CA VAL A 39 -0.02 -3.06 17.02
C VAL A 39 1.22 -2.50 16.29
N LEU A 40 1.05 -1.48 15.46
CA LEU A 40 2.16 -0.86 14.71
C LEU A 40 3.18 -0.12 15.60
N THR A 41 2.71 0.45 16.70
CA THR A 41 3.55 1.25 17.62
C THR A 41 4.11 0.45 18.79
N GLN A 42 3.80 -0.85 18.86
CA GLN A 42 4.21 -1.71 19.95
C GLN A 42 5.74 -1.78 20.03
N THR A 43 6.28 -1.64 21.25
CA THR A 43 7.72 -1.61 21.48
C THR A 43 8.30 -3.02 21.43
N GLY A 44 9.31 -3.25 20.59
CA GLY A 44 10.00 -4.53 20.47
C GLY A 44 10.21 -4.94 19.00
N HIS A 45 11.04 -5.94 18.76
CA HIS A 45 11.17 -6.52 17.42
C HIS A 45 10.06 -7.56 17.23
N ILE A 46 8.94 -7.14 16.63
CA ILE A 46 7.87 -8.06 16.23
C ILE A 46 8.17 -8.51 14.79
N GLU A 47 8.15 -9.82 14.58
CA GLU A 47 8.29 -10.37 13.24
C GLU A 47 7.17 -9.86 12.32
N LYS A 48 7.54 -9.53 11.09
CA LYS A 48 6.60 -9.00 10.10
C LYS A 48 5.36 -9.89 9.90
N GLU A 49 5.56 -11.20 9.83
CA GLU A 49 4.45 -12.14 9.60
C GLU A 49 3.44 -12.11 10.76
N THR A 50 3.92 -11.95 12.00
CA THR A 50 3.07 -11.76 13.18
C THR A 50 2.27 -10.46 13.06
N LEU A 51 2.92 -9.34 12.74
CA LEU A 51 2.24 -8.05 12.54
C LEU A 51 1.13 -8.14 11.49
N VAL A 52 1.42 -8.76 10.34
CA VAL A 52 0.43 -8.91 9.26
C VAL A 52 -0.78 -9.71 9.74
N ARG A 53 -0.57 -10.80 10.50
CA ARG A 53 -1.67 -11.63 11.01
C ARG A 53 -2.50 -10.94 12.08
N GLU A 54 -1.87 -10.20 12.99
CA GLU A 54 -2.57 -9.42 14.01
C GLU A 54 -3.44 -8.34 13.39
N ILE A 55 -2.89 -7.59 12.42
CA ILE A 55 -3.64 -6.57 11.69
C ILE A 55 -4.79 -7.20 10.90
N TYR A 56 -4.56 -8.32 10.21
CA TYR A 56 -5.59 -9.04 9.48
C TYR A 56 -6.73 -9.53 10.38
N ALA A 57 -6.41 -9.97 11.60
CA ALA A 57 -7.41 -10.39 12.59
C ALA A 57 -8.30 -9.23 13.08
N ILE A 58 -7.79 -7.98 13.05
CA ILE A 58 -8.57 -6.78 13.36
C ILE A 58 -9.43 -6.38 12.16
N ASN A 59 -8.85 -6.34 10.96
CA ASN A 59 -9.55 -6.03 9.73
C ASN A 59 -8.89 -6.76 8.54
N SER A 60 -9.69 -7.49 7.75
CA SER A 60 -9.21 -8.26 6.60
C SER A 60 -8.75 -7.41 5.41
N ASN A 61 -9.14 -6.14 5.35
CA ASN A 61 -8.76 -5.12 4.37
C ASN A 61 -8.27 -3.82 5.06
N PRO A 62 -7.10 -3.86 5.71
CA PRO A 62 -6.65 -2.78 6.59
C PRO A 62 -6.00 -1.60 5.87
N GLN A 63 -5.93 -1.60 4.52
CA GLN A 63 -5.14 -0.65 3.74
C GLN A 63 -5.49 0.81 4.07
N GLU A 64 -6.76 1.16 4.13
CA GLU A 64 -7.18 2.53 4.44
C GLU A 64 -6.81 2.95 5.87
N TYR A 65 -6.84 2.02 6.83
CA TYR A 65 -6.34 2.27 8.19
C TYR A 65 -4.83 2.51 8.21
N LEU A 66 -4.06 1.68 7.50
CA LEU A 66 -2.61 1.84 7.40
C LEU A 66 -2.23 3.16 6.73
N ILE A 67 -2.96 3.57 5.70
CA ILE A 67 -2.78 4.86 4.99
C ILE A 67 -3.17 6.04 5.89
N ALA A 68 -4.22 5.92 6.71
CA ALA A 68 -4.59 6.96 7.66
C ALA A 68 -3.53 7.10 8.76
N ILE A 69 -3.04 5.98 9.30
CA ILE A 69 -2.00 5.96 10.33
C ILE A 69 -0.69 6.54 9.79
N SER A 70 -0.30 6.27 8.54
CA SER A 70 0.95 6.80 7.98
C SER A 70 1.00 8.33 7.82
N LYS A 71 -0.14 9.01 7.97
CA LYS A 71 -0.23 10.48 7.99
C LYS A 71 -0.04 11.08 9.39
N ASP A 72 0.06 10.24 10.41
CA ASP A 72 0.27 10.68 11.78
C ASP A 72 1.68 11.28 11.93
N PRO A 73 1.80 12.57 12.33
CA PRO A 73 3.07 13.28 12.38
C PRO A 73 4.04 12.71 13.42
N ASP A 74 3.56 11.97 14.42
CA ASP A 74 4.39 11.41 15.49
C ASP A 74 5.10 10.12 15.09
N LEU A 75 4.84 9.61 13.88
CA LEU A 75 5.45 8.38 13.41
C LEU A 75 6.90 8.57 12.99
N ARG A 76 7.74 7.70 13.53
CA ARG A 76 9.16 7.61 13.18
C ARG A 76 9.34 7.03 11.78
N VAL A 77 10.44 7.38 11.12
CA VAL A 77 10.80 6.93 9.76
C VAL A 77 10.76 5.39 9.61
N TYR A 78 11.19 4.63 10.63
CA TYR A 78 11.16 3.16 10.57
C TYR A 78 9.73 2.62 10.59
N ALA A 79 8.82 3.25 11.35
CA ALA A 79 7.41 2.84 11.42
C ALA A 79 6.72 3.08 10.08
N LEU A 80 6.97 4.24 9.46
CA LEU A 80 6.48 4.54 8.11
C LEU A 80 7.01 3.55 7.06
N SER A 81 8.28 3.13 7.19
CA SER A 81 8.84 2.11 6.30
C SER A 81 8.18 0.74 6.49
N GLN A 82 7.90 0.34 7.73
CA GLN A 82 7.16 -0.89 8.03
C GLN A 82 5.71 -0.81 7.51
N ILE A 83 5.05 0.34 7.65
CA ILE A 83 3.70 0.55 7.10
C ILE A 83 3.69 0.41 5.58
N ASN A 84 4.69 0.96 4.86
CA ASN A 84 4.82 0.75 3.42
C ASN A 84 4.87 -0.73 3.04
N GLU A 85 5.61 -1.53 3.81
CA GLU A 85 5.70 -2.97 3.60
C GLU A 85 4.37 -3.69 3.88
N LEU A 86 3.67 -3.31 4.95
CA LEU A 86 2.38 -3.91 5.32
C LEU A 86 1.32 -3.59 4.25
N ILE A 87 1.23 -2.32 3.83
CA ILE A 87 0.36 -1.88 2.74
C ILE A 87 0.64 -2.70 1.47
N ALA A 88 1.91 -2.94 1.14
CA ALA A 88 2.30 -3.74 0.00
C ALA A 88 1.97 -5.24 0.15
N ASP A 89 2.03 -5.79 1.36
CA ASP A 89 1.70 -7.19 1.65
C ASP A 89 0.18 -7.45 1.55
N PHE A 90 -0.66 -6.49 1.94
CA PHE A 90 -2.12 -6.52 1.72
C PHE A 90 -2.50 -6.20 0.27
N GLY A 91 -1.76 -5.33 -0.40
CA GLY A 91 -1.90 -5.02 -1.82
C GLY A 91 -3.20 -4.29 -2.18
N GLY A 92 -3.60 -4.37 -3.44
CA GLY A 92 -4.78 -3.68 -3.99
C GLY A 92 -4.48 -2.28 -4.55
N ASN A 93 -5.51 -1.63 -5.10
CA ASN A 93 -5.37 -0.34 -5.77
C ASN A 93 -5.00 0.79 -4.80
N SER A 94 -5.57 0.80 -3.59
CA SER A 94 -5.22 1.77 -2.55
C SER A 94 -3.74 1.68 -2.18
N ALA A 95 -3.21 0.46 -2.03
CA ALA A 95 -1.79 0.24 -1.74
C ALA A 95 -0.89 0.79 -2.85
N MET A 96 -1.25 0.51 -4.10
CA MET A 96 -0.53 0.98 -5.27
C MET A 96 -0.51 2.51 -5.33
N ASN A 97 -1.68 3.16 -5.23
CA ASN A 97 -1.80 4.62 -5.28
C ASN A 97 -1.04 5.30 -4.13
N TYR A 98 -1.13 4.73 -2.93
CA TYR A 98 -0.40 5.23 -1.78
C TYR A 98 1.11 5.12 -1.97
N LEU A 99 1.62 3.97 -2.42
CA LEU A 99 3.06 3.78 -2.61
C LEU A 99 3.59 4.66 -3.75
N GLU A 100 2.86 4.78 -4.87
CA GLU A 100 3.22 5.68 -5.95
C GLU A 100 3.29 7.15 -5.47
N SER A 101 2.29 7.61 -4.71
CA SER A 101 2.29 8.97 -4.15
C SER A 101 3.41 9.19 -3.13
N THR A 102 3.73 8.18 -2.31
CA THR A 102 4.83 8.24 -1.34
C THR A 102 6.18 8.35 -2.04
N ILE A 103 6.41 7.61 -3.13
CA ILE A 103 7.63 7.68 -3.94
C ILE A 103 7.76 9.05 -4.62
N ALA A 104 6.64 9.57 -5.12
CA ALA A 104 6.56 10.87 -5.81
C ALA A 104 6.71 12.08 -4.87
N ASN A 105 6.47 11.92 -3.56
CA ASN A 105 6.55 13.02 -2.60
C ASN A 105 8.01 13.39 -2.30
N GLU A 106 8.52 14.42 -2.97
CA GLU A 106 9.90 14.89 -2.78
C GLU A 106 10.17 15.50 -1.40
N ASN A 107 9.13 15.89 -0.66
CA ASN A 107 9.25 16.38 0.71
C ASN A 107 9.34 15.26 1.75
N ALA A 108 9.06 14.01 1.37
CA ALA A 108 9.17 12.86 2.28
C ALA A 108 10.63 12.45 2.48
N HIS A 109 10.94 11.92 3.67
CA HIS A 109 12.28 11.44 3.99
C HIS A 109 12.76 10.37 2.98
N PRO A 110 14.01 10.43 2.47
CA PRO A 110 14.50 9.51 1.44
C PRO A 110 14.36 8.02 1.77
N SER A 111 14.51 7.64 3.04
CA SER A 111 14.32 6.25 3.49
C SER A 111 12.87 5.79 3.37
N ILE A 112 11.88 6.67 3.59
CA ILE A 112 10.45 6.35 3.43
C ILE A 112 10.16 6.16 1.95
N ARG A 113 10.66 7.06 1.11
CA ARG A 113 10.51 6.97 -0.35
C ARG A 113 11.17 5.72 -0.92
N SER A 114 12.37 5.38 -0.44
CA SER A 114 13.11 4.18 -0.83
C SER A 114 12.40 2.90 -0.39
N SER A 115 11.87 2.85 0.84
CA SER A 115 11.11 1.69 1.32
C SER A 115 9.78 1.52 0.57
N ALA A 116 9.12 2.62 0.21
CA ALA A 116 7.95 2.61 -0.67
C ALA A 116 8.30 2.09 -2.07
N ALA A 117 9.42 2.54 -2.66
CA ALA A 117 9.87 2.07 -3.97
C ALA A 117 10.18 0.56 -3.98
N PHE A 118 10.88 0.08 -2.95
CA PHE A 118 11.14 -1.34 -2.77
C PHE A 118 9.83 -2.13 -2.63
N SER A 119 8.93 -1.68 -1.74
CA SER A 119 7.63 -2.29 -1.47
C SER A 119 6.71 -2.33 -2.69
N TYR A 120 6.65 -1.25 -3.47
CA TYR A 120 5.93 -1.16 -4.74
C TYR A 120 6.48 -2.16 -5.75
N GLY A 121 7.81 -2.11 -5.96
CA GLY A 121 8.48 -2.99 -6.91
C GLY A 121 8.22 -4.46 -6.61
N LYS A 122 8.49 -4.91 -5.38
CA LYS A 122 8.29 -6.32 -5.01
C LYS A 122 6.84 -6.78 -5.17
N THR A 123 5.86 -5.92 -4.95
CA THR A 123 4.44 -6.31 -4.93
C THR A 123 3.78 -6.28 -6.30
N PHE A 124 4.17 -5.36 -7.19
CA PHE A 124 3.47 -5.14 -8.46
C PHE A 124 4.26 -5.56 -9.71
N TYR A 125 5.58 -5.77 -9.59
CA TYR A 125 6.43 -6.08 -10.74
C TYR A 125 6.01 -7.35 -11.49
N PHE A 126 5.64 -8.41 -10.77
CA PHE A 126 5.27 -9.68 -11.41
C PHE A 126 3.82 -9.70 -11.93
N SER A 127 2.97 -8.80 -11.44
CA SER A 127 1.61 -8.64 -11.99
C SER A 127 1.57 -7.72 -13.20
N ASP A 128 2.38 -6.65 -13.22
CA ASP A 128 2.47 -5.70 -14.33
C ASP A 128 3.88 -5.12 -14.38
N ARG A 129 4.75 -5.85 -15.07
CA ARG A 129 6.18 -5.50 -15.17
C ARG A 129 6.39 -4.16 -15.86
N ILE A 130 5.72 -3.94 -16.99
CA ILE A 130 5.93 -2.76 -17.83
C ILE A 130 5.56 -1.51 -17.05
N ARG A 131 4.39 -1.49 -16.42
CA ARG A 131 3.97 -0.33 -15.62
C ARG A 131 4.91 -0.11 -14.44
N THR A 132 5.24 -1.17 -13.70
CA THR A 132 6.09 -1.08 -12.51
C THR A 132 7.47 -0.52 -12.86
N GLU A 133 8.11 -1.05 -13.91
CA GLU A 133 9.40 -0.56 -14.39
C GLU A 133 9.31 0.89 -14.86
N ASN A 134 8.31 1.23 -15.69
CA ASN A 134 8.12 2.58 -16.20
C ASN A 134 7.93 3.60 -15.08
N PHE A 135 7.14 3.27 -14.06
CA PHE A 135 6.92 4.14 -12.92
C PHE A 135 8.23 4.36 -12.12
N LEU A 136 8.90 3.27 -11.74
CA LEU A 136 10.15 3.36 -10.95
C LEU A 136 11.27 4.07 -11.72
N ASN A 137 11.40 3.83 -13.04
CA ASN A 137 12.42 4.45 -13.86
C ASN A 137 12.34 5.99 -13.88
N ARG A 138 11.15 6.59 -13.71
CA ARG A 138 10.98 8.06 -13.63
C ARG A 138 11.82 8.69 -12.51
N TYR A 139 12.05 7.95 -11.43
CA TYR A 139 12.79 8.40 -10.26
C TYR A 139 14.20 7.79 -10.17
N SER A 140 14.61 6.99 -11.17
CA SER A 140 15.89 6.29 -11.15
C SER A 140 17.11 7.22 -11.21
N ALA A 141 16.94 8.45 -11.71
CA ALA A 141 17.98 9.47 -11.74
C ALA A 141 17.92 10.45 -10.54
N ASN A 142 16.98 10.28 -9.61
CA ASN A 142 16.88 11.14 -8.44
C ASN A 142 18.09 10.94 -7.50
N ASP A 143 18.68 12.04 -7.03
CA ASP A 143 19.91 12.01 -6.22
C ASP A 143 19.76 11.29 -4.88
N GLN A 144 18.57 11.33 -4.27
CA GLN A 144 18.34 10.79 -2.94
C GLN A 144 17.91 9.31 -2.96
N ILE A 145 17.14 8.89 -3.98
CA ILE A 145 16.53 7.55 -4.01
C ILE A 145 16.89 6.72 -5.25
N GLY A 146 17.53 7.32 -6.25
CA GLY A 146 17.79 6.69 -7.55
C GLY A 146 18.65 5.44 -7.45
N VAL A 147 19.66 5.42 -6.57
CA VAL A 147 20.48 4.21 -6.31
C VAL A 147 19.60 3.07 -5.79
N SER A 148 18.74 3.33 -4.81
CA SER A 148 17.83 2.32 -4.24
C SER A 148 16.87 1.77 -5.28
N ILE A 149 16.33 2.63 -6.14
CA ILE A 149 15.44 2.24 -7.24
C ILE A 149 16.16 1.35 -8.25
N ARG A 150 17.36 1.74 -8.70
CA ARG A 150 18.14 0.94 -9.66
C ARG A 150 18.49 -0.42 -9.08
N ASN A 151 18.84 -0.49 -7.79
CA ASN A 151 19.11 -1.75 -7.10
C ASN A 151 17.86 -2.63 -6.99
N THR A 152 16.70 -2.03 -6.67
CA THR A 152 15.40 -2.71 -6.63
C THR A 152 15.06 -3.30 -8.00
N LEU A 153 15.13 -2.50 -9.06
CA LEU A 153 14.88 -2.95 -10.43
C LEU A 153 15.84 -4.04 -10.88
N LYS A 154 17.13 -3.92 -10.57
CA LYS A 154 18.14 -4.96 -10.85
C LYS A 154 17.80 -6.26 -10.13
N GLY A 155 17.41 -6.20 -8.85
CA GLY A 155 17.02 -7.37 -8.07
C GLY A 155 15.76 -8.05 -8.60
N LEU A 156 14.75 -7.27 -9.01
CA LEU A 156 13.52 -7.78 -9.61
C LEU A 156 13.77 -8.45 -10.96
N ARG A 157 14.53 -7.81 -11.85
CA ARG A 157 14.91 -8.37 -13.16
C ARG A 157 15.72 -9.65 -13.05
N ALA A 158 16.59 -9.74 -12.04
CA ALA A 158 17.38 -10.92 -11.75
C ALA A 158 16.61 -12.01 -10.97
N GLY A 159 15.34 -11.79 -10.62
CA GLY A 159 14.55 -12.73 -9.81
C GLY A 159 15.03 -12.89 -8.36
N LYS A 160 15.94 -12.03 -7.89
CA LYS A 160 16.48 -12.06 -6.51
C LYS A 160 15.49 -11.50 -5.50
N ILE A 161 14.61 -10.62 -5.95
CA ILE A 161 13.49 -10.10 -5.17
C ILE A 161 12.24 -10.83 -5.63
N ASN A 162 11.69 -11.65 -4.75
CA ASN A 162 10.37 -12.24 -4.90
C ASN A 162 9.48 -11.79 -3.74
N SER A 163 8.18 -11.80 -3.98
CA SER A 163 7.18 -11.45 -2.97
C SER A 163 5.95 -12.30 -3.23
N ILE A 164 5.53 -13.02 -2.21
CA ILE A 164 4.20 -13.64 -2.19
C ILE A 164 3.38 -12.75 -1.27
N ARG A 165 2.31 -12.13 -1.78
CA ARG A 165 1.41 -11.29 -0.97
C ARG A 165 0.77 -12.10 0.14
N PHE A 166 0.37 -11.44 1.23
CA PHE A 166 -0.22 -12.13 2.37
C PHE A 166 -1.47 -12.95 1.99
N SER A 167 -2.35 -12.38 1.16
CA SER A 167 -3.53 -13.09 0.64
C SER A 167 -3.17 -14.38 -0.11
N GLU A 168 -2.10 -14.38 -0.89
CA GLU A 168 -1.61 -15.56 -1.60
C GLU A 168 -0.95 -16.58 -0.65
N ARG A 169 -0.25 -16.11 0.39
CA ARG A 169 0.25 -16.97 1.48
C ARG A 169 -0.90 -17.68 2.19
N LEU A 170 -1.95 -16.94 2.57
CA LEU A 170 -3.15 -17.50 3.20
C LEU A 170 -3.86 -18.53 2.32
N LYS A 171 -4.02 -18.26 1.01
CA LYS A 171 -4.59 -19.23 0.06
C LYS A 171 -3.78 -20.53 0.03
N LYS A 172 -2.46 -20.41 -0.07
CA LYS A 172 -1.55 -21.57 -0.10
C LYS A 172 -1.63 -22.38 1.20
N GLU A 173 -1.65 -21.72 2.36
CA GLU A 173 -1.80 -22.38 3.66
C GLU A 173 -3.12 -23.15 3.77
N ASN A 174 -4.23 -22.56 3.33
CA ASN A 174 -5.53 -23.21 3.36
C ASN A 174 -5.60 -24.43 2.43
N LEU A 175 -5.03 -24.34 1.22
CA LEU A 175 -4.94 -25.47 0.29
C LEU A 175 -4.14 -26.63 0.89
N ASN A 176 -2.98 -26.35 1.48
CA ASN A 176 -2.14 -27.36 2.13
C ASN A 176 -2.86 -28.06 3.29
N ARG A 177 -3.63 -27.32 4.09
CA ARG A 177 -4.45 -27.90 5.18
C ARG A 177 -5.51 -28.87 4.65
N ILE A 178 -6.16 -28.54 3.54
CA ILE A 178 -7.17 -29.41 2.92
C ILE A 178 -6.53 -30.69 2.38
N GLN A 179 -5.39 -30.58 1.68
CA GLN A 179 -4.67 -31.74 1.15
C GLN A 179 -4.22 -32.68 2.26
N ASN A 180 -3.62 -32.16 3.34
CA ASN A 180 -3.18 -32.96 4.48
C ASN A 180 -4.34 -33.64 5.22
N LYS A 181 -5.51 -32.99 5.31
CA LYS A 181 -6.71 -33.58 5.90
C LYS A 181 -7.26 -34.74 5.06
N ASN A 182 -7.15 -34.66 3.74
CA ASN A 182 -7.59 -35.72 2.84
C ASN A 182 -6.65 -36.93 2.89
N LEU A 183 -5.33 -36.71 2.96
CA LEU A 183 -4.33 -37.78 3.10
C LEU A 183 -4.50 -38.57 4.41
N LYS A 184 -4.78 -37.90 5.53
CA LYS A 184 -4.98 -38.56 6.83
C LYS A 184 -6.28 -39.37 6.91
N LYS A 185 -7.27 -39.10 6.05
CA LYS A 185 -8.52 -39.88 5.98
C LYS A 185 -8.36 -41.18 5.19
N THR A 186 -7.51 -41.20 4.16
CA THR A 186 -7.23 -42.41 3.38
C THR A 186 -6.44 -43.46 4.16
N ASP A 187 -5.57 -43.04 5.09
CA ASP A 187 -4.75 -43.96 5.90
C ASP A 187 -5.51 -44.59 7.08
N SER A 188 -6.68 -44.07 7.44
CA SER A 188 -7.52 -44.58 8.55
C SER A 188 -8.62 -45.55 8.08
N SER A 189 -8.58 -45.96 6.81
CA SER A 189 -9.55 -46.87 6.20
C SER A 189 -8.84 -48.19 5.82
N ASN A 190 -8.32 -48.91 6.82
CA ASN A 190 -7.93 -50.32 6.72
C ASN A 190 -7.96 -50.94 8.12
#